data_AF-A0A7S3PX82-F1
#
_entry.id   AF-A0A7S3PX82-F1
#
_cell.length_a   1.000
_cell.length_b   1.000
_cell.length_c   1.000
_cell.angle_alpha   90.00
_cell.angle_beta   90.00
_cell.angle_gamma   90.00
#
_symmetry.space_group_name_H-M   'P 1'
#
loop_
_entity.id
_entity.type
_entity.pdbx_description
1 polymer ?
#
loop_
_entity_poly.entity_id
_entity_poly.type
_entity_poly.pdbx_seq_one_letter_code
_entity_poly.pdbx_strand_id
1 'polypeptide(L)'
;MLNYLNALNLIGYVVNVFFTFFSTLIFDIKGPGELSDKYQTIITPTGFIFSIWGVIFIFQGIFTVVQMLKDFRAVDLVQSHSAGVSYWYFITCIAQSAWTILFGKEMILQSTIAMLIILYSLVQIVQNQSSQTNKSAKEFWLLTFPFQIHCGWIFCATMLNINVMAISMGAGGFFQTILALISLGFLGVQAYVSLVGLEAVLTIPSVFAWATLGIFIELFNPNDLILATFSKTVIIIVMVLAIAFSIACITGVFVVAFRGPLEGVRVCVGETTPLSANVYPK
;
A
#
# COMPACT_ATOMS: atom_id res chain seq x y z
N MET A 1 -20.33 2.32 -22.52
CA MET A 1 -20.66 3.76 -22.32
C MET A 1 -19.87 4.26 -21.11
N LEU A 2 -19.75 5.58 -20.91
CA LEU A 2 -19.23 6.12 -19.64
C LEU A 2 -20.21 5.75 -18.53
N ASN A 3 -19.71 5.12 -17.46
CA ASN A 3 -20.49 4.66 -16.33
C ASN A 3 -20.34 5.64 -15.15
N TYR A 4 -21.30 5.62 -14.21
CA TYR A 4 -21.24 6.42 -12.99
C TYR A 4 -19.96 6.13 -12.17
N LEU A 5 -19.45 4.89 -12.21
CA LEU A 5 -18.19 4.52 -11.53
C LEU A 5 -16.99 5.30 -12.10
N ASN A 6 -16.95 5.56 -13.41
CA ASN A 6 -15.87 6.36 -14.00
C ASN A 6 -15.90 7.80 -13.46
N ALA A 7 -17.09 8.40 -13.44
CA ALA A 7 -17.30 9.74 -12.93
C ALA A 7 -17.01 9.82 -11.42
N LEU A 8 -17.44 8.80 -10.66
CA LEU A 8 -17.19 8.70 -9.23
C LEU A 8 -15.68 8.67 -8.92
N ASN A 9 -14.92 7.85 -9.64
CA ASN A 9 -13.46 7.77 -9.48
C ASN A 9 -12.76 9.08 -9.86
N LEU A 10 -13.21 9.76 -10.91
CA LEU A 10 -12.70 11.09 -11.28
C LEU A 10 -12.97 12.13 -10.19
N ILE A 11 -14.22 12.20 -9.71
CA ILE A 11 -14.61 13.14 -8.65
C ILE A 11 -13.79 12.85 -7.38
N GLY A 12 -13.67 11.59 -6.99
CA GLY A 12 -12.87 11.17 -5.84
C GLY A 12 -11.42 11.67 -5.95
N TYR A 13 -10.76 11.42 -7.08
CA TYR A 13 -9.39 11.87 -7.29
C TYR A 13 -9.25 13.39 -7.21
N VAL A 14 -10.14 14.14 -7.88
CA VAL A 14 -10.12 15.62 -7.86
C VAL A 14 -10.29 16.14 -6.43
N VAL A 15 -11.23 15.60 -5.67
CA VAL A 15 -11.45 15.95 -4.26
C VAL A 15 -10.21 15.64 -3.43
N ASN A 16 -9.61 14.46 -3.61
CA ASN A 16 -8.42 14.05 -2.87
C ASN A 16 -7.19 14.92 -3.16
N VAL A 17 -6.95 15.24 -4.42
CA VAL A 17 -5.89 16.18 -4.82
C VAL A 17 -6.14 17.54 -4.17
N PHE A 18 -7.36 18.07 -4.26
CA PHE A 18 -7.70 19.35 -3.66
C PHE A 18 -7.41 19.37 -2.15
N PHE A 19 -7.92 18.40 -1.38
CA PHE A 19 -7.69 18.40 0.07
C PHE A 19 -6.24 18.06 0.44
N THR A 20 -5.55 17.21 -0.32
CA THR A 20 -4.16 16.88 0.01
C THR A 20 -3.24 18.10 -0.13
N PHE A 21 -3.39 18.90 -1.19
CA PHE A 21 -2.46 19.99 -1.47
C PHE A 21 -2.88 21.34 -0.89
N PHE A 22 -4.18 21.55 -0.62
CA PHE A 22 -4.68 22.85 -0.16
C PHE A 22 -5.13 22.88 1.30
N SER A 23 -5.24 21.73 1.99
CA SER A 23 -5.74 21.69 3.38
C SER A 23 -4.90 22.47 4.37
N THR A 24 -3.56 22.46 4.25
CA THR A 24 -2.66 23.23 5.12
C THR A 24 -2.94 24.72 5.05
N LEU A 25 -3.14 25.25 3.83
CA LEU A 25 -3.48 26.65 3.59
C LEU A 25 -4.91 27.00 4.05
N ILE A 26 -5.89 26.14 3.73
CA ILE A 26 -7.31 26.44 3.97
C ILE A 26 -7.67 26.33 5.45
N PHE A 27 -7.09 25.35 6.16
CA PHE A 27 -7.45 25.05 7.54
C PHE A 27 -6.40 25.53 8.55
N ASP A 28 -5.30 26.13 8.10
CA ASP A 28 -4.15 26.52 8.94
C ASP A 28 -3.65 25.34 9.79
N ILE A 29 -3.41 24.20 9.11
CA ILE A 29 -2.99 22.94 9.72
C ILE A 29 -1.60 22.53 9.24
N LYS A 30 -0.94 21.67 10.01
CA LYS A 30 0.40 21.16 9.70
C LYS A 30 0.38 20.13 8.58
N GLY A 31 1.44 20.09 7.79
CA GLY A 31 1.65 19.07 6.77
C GLY A 31 2.09 17.73 7.37
N PRO A 32 1.92 16.61 6.64
CA PRO A 32 2.35 15.29 7.11
C PRO A 32 3.85 15.20 7.43
N GLY A 33 4.71 15.90 6.68
CA GLY A 33 6.16 15.93 6.94
C GLY A 33 6.49 16.58 8.28
N GLU A 34 5.93 17.77 8.54
CA GLU A 34 6.14 18.48 9.80
C GLU A 34 5.65 17.69 11.02
N LEU A 35 4.51 17.01 10.89
CA LEU A 35 4.00 16.13 11.95
C LEU A 35 4.83 14.87 12.13
N SER A 36 5.41 14.34 11.05
CA SER A 36 6.35 13.22 11.13
C SER A 36 7.61 13.61 11.91
N ASP A 37 8.15 14.82 11.68
CA ASP A 37 9.30 15.34 12.42
C ASP A 37 8.96 15.57 13.91
N LYS A 38 7.73 16.02 14.20
CA LYS A 38 7.24 16.19 15.58
C LYS A 38 7.09 14.85 16.31
N TYR A 39 6.47 13.87 15.66
CA TYR A 39 6.21 12.55 16.23
C TYR A 39 7.25 11.53 15.77
N GLN A 40 8.53 11.83 16.03
CA GLN A 40 9.64 11.01 15.54
C GLN A 40 9.65 9.63 16.21
N THR A 41 9.38 8.59 15.42
CA THR A 41 9.46 7.18 15.83
C THR A 41 10.80 6.59 15.38
N ILE A 42 11.21 5.46 15.97
CA ILE A 42 12.41 4.74 15.51
C ILE A 42 12.24 4.08 14.11
N ILE A 43 11.03 4.07 13.56
CA ILE A 43 10.73 3.58 12.20
C ILE A 43 10.27 4.71 11.26
N THR A 44 10.44 5.96 11.66
CA THR A 44 10.18 7.09 10.77
C THR A 44 11.29 7.12 9.71
N PRO A 45 10.96 7.02 8.41
CA PRO A 45 11.97 7.13 7.37
C PRO A 45 12.37 8.60 7.17
N THR A 46 13.55 8.81 6.60
CA THR A 46 14.02 10.17 6.24
C THR A 46 13.07 10.88 5.27
N GLY A 47 12.98 12.22 5.36
CA GLY A 47 11.93 13.03 4.73
C GLY A 47 11.77 12.86 3.22
N PHE A 48 12.85 12.62 2.46
CA PHE A 48 12.73 12.46 1.00
C PHE A 48 11.97 11.19 0.58
N ILE A 49 11.84 10.20 1.48
CA ILE A 49 11.14 8.93 1.21
C ILE A 49 9.65 9.15 0.97
N PHE A 50 9.09 10.21 1.58
CA PHE A 50 7.72 10.66 1.34
C PHE A 50 7.49 11.22 -0.07
N SER A 51 8.53 11.42 -0.88
CA SER A 51 8.39 11.81 -2.30
C SER A 51 7.64 10.76 -3.14
N ILE A 52 7.51 9.53 -2.65
CA ILE A 52 6.67 8.48 -3.25
C ILE A 52 5.21 8.93 -3.44
N TRP A 53 4.71 9.85 -2.61
CA TRP A 53 3.39 10.45 -2.80
C TRP A 53 3.25 11.11 -4.17
N GLY A 54 4.28 11.81 -4.66
CA GLY A 54 4.28 12.39 -6.00
C GLY A 54 4.08 11.33 -7.08
N VAL A 55 4.79 10.20 -6.96
CA VAL A 55 4.66 9.06 -7.89
C VAL A 55 3.25 8.47 -7.83
N ILE A 56 2.71 8.25 -6.63
CA ILE A 56 1.35 7.74 -6.41
C ILE A 56 0.32 8.66 -7.07
N PHE A 57 0.37 9.97 -6.80
CA PHE A 57 -0.57 10.94 -7.36
C PHE A 57 -0.49 11.04 -8.88
N ILE A 58 0.72 10.97 -9.47
CA ILE A 58 0.91 10.97 -10.93
C ILE A 58 0.24 9.75 -11.55
N PHE A 59 0.54 8.54 -11.07
CA PHE A 59 -0.04 7.30 -11.61
C PHE A 59 -1.55 7.22 -11.41
N GLN A 60 -2.06 7.73 -10.30
CA GLN A 60 -3.50 7.85 -10.06
C GLN A 60 -4.18 8.86 -10.98
N GLY A 61 -3.52 9.97 -11.30
CA GLY A 61 -3.99 10.93 -12.31
C GLY A 61 -4.03 10.31 -13.70
N ILE A 62 -2.99 9.58 -14.08
CA ILE A 62 -2.95 8.80 -15.32
C ILE A 62 -4.12 7.82 -15.37
N PHE A 63 -4.31 6.99 -14.32
CA PHE A 63 -5.46 6.09 -14.23
C PHE A 63 -6.78 6.83 -14.44
N THR A 64 -6.96 7.95 -13.72
CA THR A 64 -8.20 8.74 -13.74
C THR A 64 -8.56 9.27 -15.12
N VAL A 65 -7.56 9.66 -15.92
CA VAL A 65 -7.76 10.06 -17.32
C VAL A 65 -7.98 8.85 -18.22
N VAL A 66 -7.12 7.83 -18.10
CA VAL A 66 -7.14 6.65 -18.98
C VAL A 66 -8.45 5.88 -18.85
N GLN A 67 -8.97 5.71 -17.64
CA GLN A 67 -10.23 5.01 -17.39
C GLN A 67 -11.45 5.73 -17.98
N MET A 68 -11.31 6.96 -18.50
CA MET A 68 -12.37 7.65 -19.25
C MET A 68 -12.33 7.37 -20.75
N LEU A 69 -11.21 6.86 -21.27
CA LEU A 69 -11.00 6.60 -22.70
C LEU A 69 -11.81 5.39 -23.17
N LYS A 70 -12.16 5.37 -24.47
CA LYS A 70 -13.04 4.32 -25.05
C LYS A 70 -12.52 2.90 -24.80
N ASP A 71 -11.20 2.73 -24.87
CA ASP A 71 -10.54 1.42 -24.76
C ASP A 71 -10.57 0.85 -23.33
N PHE A 72 -10.70 1.70 -22.30
CA PHE A 72 -10.57 1.30 -20.89
C PHE A 72 -11.83 1.53 -20.07
N ARG A 73 -12.73 2.43 -20.48
CA ARG A 73 -13.86 2.85 -19.65
C ARG A 73 -14.83 1.75 -19.24
N ALA A 74 -14.89 0.65 -20.00
CA ALA A 74 -15.81 -0.45 -19.77
C ALA A 74 -15.12 -1.77 -19.40
N VAL A 75 -13.78 -1.77 -19.19
CA VAL A 75 -13.07 -3.01 -18.85
C VAL A 75 -13.33 -3.40 -17.40
N ASP A 76 -13.29 -4.71 -17.13
CA ASP A 76 -13.59 -5.25 -15.80
C ASP A 76 -12.64 -4.74 -14.71
N LEU A 77 -11.36 -4.51 -15.06
CA LEU A 77 -10.37 -3.92 -14.15
C LEU A 77 -10.79 -2.55 -13.60
N VAL A 78 -11.69 -1.84 -14.27
CA VAL A 78 -12.24 -0.56 -13.82
C VAL A 78 -13.63 -0.75 -13.20
N GLN A 79 -14.52 -1.47 -13.88
CA GLN A 79 -15.96 -1.46 -13.57
C GLN A 79 -16.41 -2.56 -12.59
N SER A 80 -15.72 -3.70 -12.57
CA SER A 80 -16.19 -4.87 -11.82
C SER A 80 -16.03 -4.69 -10.31
N HIS A 81 -17.08 -5.04 -9.55
CA HIS A 81 -17.05 -5.00 -8.08
C HIS A 81 -16.17 -6.09 -7.47
N SER A 82 -16.02 -7.22 -8.16
CA SER A 82 -15.24 -8.38 -7.70
C SER A 82 -13.89 -8.52 -8.42
N ALA A 83 -13.70 -7.81 -9.54
CA ALA A 83 -12.52 -7.97 -10.37
C ALA A 83 -11.81 -6.64 -10.70
N GLY A 84 -12.35 -5.50 -10.27
CA GLY A 84 -11.83 -4.19 -10.61
C GLY A 84 -11.77 -3.20 -9.45
N VAL A 85 -11.50 -1.95 -9.81
CA VAL A 85 -11.42 -0.82 -8.89
C VAL A 85 -12.80 -0.46 -8.32
N SER A 86 -13.81 -0.37 -9.19
CA SER A 86 -15.19 -0.02 -8.84
C SER A 86 -15.25 1.23 -7.94
N TYR A 87 -16.07 1.22 -6.89
CA TYR A 87 -16.25 2.32 -5.94
C TYR A 87 -15.14 2.38 -4.87
N TRP A 88 -14.31 1.35 -4.73
CA TRP A 88 -13.29 1.29 -3.68
C TRP A 88 -12.29 2.44 -3.79
N TYR A 89 -11.95 2.87 -5.00
CA TYR A 89 -11.03 3.99 -5.18
C TYR A 89 -11.63 5.32 -4.76
N PHE A 90 -12.93 5.52 -4.97
CA PHE A 90 -13.62 6.67 -4.41
C PHE A 90 -13.56 6.67 -2.88
N ILE A 91 -13.82 5.54 -2.23
CA ILE A 91 -13.70 5.41 -0.76
C ILE A 91 -12.26 5.73 -0.31
N THR A 92 -11.25 5.18 -0.99
CA THR A 92 -9.84 5.51 -0.77
C THR A 92 -9.59 7.02 -0.83
N CYS A 93 -10.09 7.70 -1.87
CA CYS A 93 -9.90 9.14 -2.06
C CYS A 93 -10.56 9.99 -0.95
N ILE A 94 -11.79 9.65 -0.55
CA ILE A 94 -12.50 10.37 0.50
C ILE A 94 -11.83 10.13 1.86
N ALA A 95 -11.47 8.88 2.17
CA ALA A 95 -10.79 8.53 3.41
C ALA A 95 -9.40 9.20 3.50
N GLN A 96 -8.68 9.32 2.38
CA GLN A 96 -7.40 10.02 2.32
C GLN A 96 -7.55 11.53 2.51
N SER A 97 -8.56 12.14 1.89
CA SER A 97 -8.89 13.56 2.12
C SER A 97 -9.17 13.82 3.60
N ALA A 98 -9.95 12.94 4.23
CA ALA A 98 -10.24 13.02 5.66
C ALA A 98 -8.98 12.80 6.50
N TRP A 99 -8.14 11.82 6.15
CA TRP A 99 -6.87 11.56 6.83
C TRP A 99 -5.97 12.79 6.83
N THR A 100 -5.79 13.48 5.71
CA THR A 100 -4.94 14.68 5.64
C THR A 100 -5.39 15.74 6.63
N ILE A 101 -6.70 16.01 6.70
CA ILE A 101 -7.26 17.03 7.60
C ILE A 101 -7.13 16.58 9.06
N LEU A 102 -7.49 15.33 9.36
CA LEU A 102 -7.47 14.80 10.73
C LEU A 102 -6.05 14.71 11.28
N PHE A 103 -5.12 14.21 10.48
CA PHE A 103 -3.71 14.13 10.87
C PHE A 103 -3.13 15.53 11.05
N GLY A 104 -3.38 16.45 10.11
CA GLY A 104 -2.93 17.85 10.21
C GLY A 104 -3.47 18.59 11.44
N LYS A 105 -4.66 18.22 11.93
CA LYS A 105 -5.24 18.70 13.20
C LYS A 105 -4.76 17.95 14.43
N GLU A 106 -3.81 17.04 14.28
CA GLU A 106 -3.28 16.18 15.32
C GLU A 106 -4.36 15.30 16.00
N MET A 107 -5.47 15.01 15.29
CA MET A 107 -6.50 14.07 15.73
C MET A 107 -6.05 12.63 15.44
N ILE A 108 -5.01 12.19 16.15
CA ILE A 108 -4.21 11.01 15.77
C ILE A 108 -5.02 9.70 15.77
N LEU A 109 -5.93 9.49 16.72
CA LEU A 109 -6.76 8.29 16.72
C LEU A 109 -7.69 8.27 15.49
N GLN A 110 -8.31 9.41 15.17
CA GLN A 110 -9.21 9.54 14.03
C GLN A 110 -8.45 9.44 12.71
N SER A 111 -7.22 9.97 12.62
CA SER A 111 -6.37 9.75 11.46
C SER A 111 -6.01 8.28 11.31
N THR A 112 -5.69 7.56 12.39
CA THR A 112 -5.42 6.11 12.31
C THR A 112 -6.63 5.35 11.77
N ILE A 113 -7.85 5.68 12.21
CA ILE A 113 -9.08 5.07 11.69
C ILE A 113 -9.24 5.36 10.19
N ALA A 114 -9.03 6.61 9.76
CA ALA A 114 -9.08 6.97 8.34
C ALA A 114 -8.03 6.21 7.52
N MET A 115 -6.81 6.08 8.04
CA MET A 115 -5.71 5.31 7.42
C MET A 115 -6.07 3.83 7.24
N LEU A 116 -6.74 3.22 8.22
CA LEU A 116 -7.22 1.83 8.11
C LEU A 116 -8.32 1.68 7.05
N ILE A 117 -9.21 2.66 6.88
CA ILE A 117 -10.23 2.66 5.81
C ILE A 117 -9.57 2.75 4.43
N ILE A 118 -8.53 3.59 4.29
CA ILE A 118 -7.72 3.68 3.06
C ILE A 118 -7.09 2.31 2.76
N LEU A 119 -6.42 1.72 3.76
CA LEU A 119 -5.74 0.43 3.61
C LEU A 119 -6.71 -0.66 3.20
N TYR A 120 -7.83 -0.79 3.91
CA TYR A 120 -8.85 -1.79 3.60
C TYR A 120 -9.36 -1.66 2.17
N SER A 121 -9.71 -0.44 1.75
CA SER A 121 -10.20 -0.16 0.39
C SER A 121 -9.16 -0.51 -0.69
N LEU A 122 -7.87 -0.21 -0.45
CA LEU A 122 -6.80 -0.55 -1.38
C LEU A 122 -6.51 -2.04 -1.44
N VAL A 123 -6.59 -2.75 -0.30
CA VAL A 123 -6.48 -4.21 -0.27
C VAL A 123 -7.61 -4.84 -1.10
N GLN A 124 -8.85 -4.33 -1.00
CA GLN A 124 -9.95 -4.81 -1.85
C GLN A 124 -9.64 -4.59 -3.34
N ILE A 125 -9.15 -3.40 -3.74
CA ILE A 125 -8.77 -3.14 -5.14
C ILE A 125 -7.69 -4.12 -5.61
N VAL A 126 -6.61 -4.28 -4.84
CA VAL A 126 -5.49 -5.15 -5.22
C VAL A 126 -5.95 -6.61 -5.30
N GLN A 127 -6.73 -7.12 -4.34
CA GLN A 127 -7.25 -8.49 -4.36
C GLN A 127 -8.18 -8.73 -5.55
N ASN A 128 -9.12 -7.80 -5.79
CA ASN A 128 -10.02 -7.86 -6.93
C ASN A 128 -9.24 -7.90 -8.25
N GLN A 129 -8.28 -7.01 -8.44
CA GLN A 129 -7.50 -6.97 -9.68
C GLN A 129 -6.60 -8.19 -9.83
N SER A 130 -6.02 -8.73 -8.75
CA SER A 130 -5.22 -9.96 -8.77
C SER A 130 -6.04 -11.22 -9.08
N SER A 131 -7.38 -11.17 -9.03
CA SER A 131 -8.21 -12.29 -9.50
C SER A 131 -8.24 -12.42 -11.03
N GLN A 132 -7.89 -11.36 -11.75
CA GLN A 132 -7.84 -11.37 -13.22
C GLN A 132 -6.46 -11.79 -13.72
N THR A 133 -6.40 -12.96 -14.35
CA THR A 133 -5.17 -13.46 -14.97
C THR A 133 -4.97 -12.91 -16.38
N ASN A 134 -3.71 -12.86 -16.85
CA ASN A 134 -3.33 -12.43 -18.21
C ASN A 134 -3.52 -10.93 -18.54
N LYS A 135 -3.25 -10.04 -17.58
CA LYS A 135 -3.23 -8.59 -17.82
C LYS A 135 -2.11 -8.24 -18.82
N SER A 136 -2.40 -7.43 -19.83
CA SER A 136 -1.36 -6.86 -20.69
C SER A 136 -0.46 -5.91 -19.89
N ALA A 137 0.78 -5.69 -20.36
CA ALA A 137 1.67 -4.70 -19.76
C ALA A 137 1.04 -3.30 -19.68
N LYS A 138 0.23 -2.94 -20.69
CA LYS A 138 -0.49 -1.67 -20.74
C LYS A 138 -1.55 -1.58 -19.64
N GLU A 139 -2.36 -2.63 -19.45
CA GLU A 139 -3.34 -2.67 -18.37
C GLU A 139 -2.69 -2.67 -17.00
N PHE A 140 -1.57 -3.39 -16.83
CA PHE A 140 -0.83 -3.37 -15.59
C PHE A 140 -0.41 -1.94 -15.22
N TRP A 141 0.34 -1.24 -16.08
CA TRP A 141 0.88 0.07 -15.76
C TRP A 141 -0.18 1.16 -15.62
N LEU A 142 -1.26 1.09 -16.42
CA LEU A 142 -2.28 2.13 -16.43
C LEU A 142 -3.41 1.89 -15.43
N LEU A 143 -3.75 0.63 -15.11
CA LEU A 143 -4.94 0.28 -14.33
C LEU A 143 -4.65 -0.44 -13.01
N THR A 144 -3.52 -1.13 -12.88
CA THR A 144 -3.22 -1.96 -11.69
C THR A 144 -2.10 -1.37 -10.83
N PHE A 145 -0.98 -1.02 -11.44
CA PHE A 145 0.19 -0.43 -10.78
C PHE A 145 -0.15 0.79 -9.90
N PRO A 146 -1.01 1.76 -10.32
CA PRO A 146 -1.36 2.92 -9.49
C PRO A 146 -1.93 2.56 -8.12
N PHE A 147 -2.64 1.44 -8.01
CA PHE A 147 -3.23 0.98 -6.76
C PHE A 147 -2.30 0.07 -5.97
N GLN A 148 -1.47 -0.73 -6.65
CA GLN A 148 -0.47 -1.55 -5.95
C GLN A 148 0.60 -0.70 -5.28
N ILE A 149 1.12 0.34 -5.95
CA ILE A 149 2.09 1.26 -5.34
C ILE A 149 1.46 2.02 -4.17
N HIS A 150 0.21 2.45 -4.31
CA HIS A 150 -0.51 3.13 -3.24
C HIS A 150 -0.75 2.21 -2.04
N CYS A 151 -1.22 0.98 -2.29
CA CYS A 151 -1.45 -0.03 -1.25
C CYS A 151 -0.16 -0.34 -0.48
N GLY A 152 0.96 -0.57 -1.19
CA GLY A 152 2.26 -0.79 -0.57
C GLY A 152 2.68 0.37 0.33
N TRP A 153 2.49 1.60 -0.13
CA TRP A 153 2.82 2.76 0.70
C TRP A 153 1.91 2.89 1.93
N ILE A 154 0.61 2.66 1.76
CA ILE A 154 -0.37 2.76 2.86
C ILE A 154 -0.16 1.68 3.92
N PHE A 155 0.33 0.49 3.57
CA PHE A 155 0.78 -0.49 4.56
C PHE A 155 1.88 0.10 5.47
N CYS A 156 2.93 0.69 4.88
CA CYS A 156 4.00 1.35 5.64
C CYS A 156 3.47 2.53 6.46
N ALA A 157 2.66 3.39 5.84
CA ALA A 157 2.09 4.57 6.48
C ALA A 157 1.15 4.19 7.64
N THR A 158 0.39 3.09 7.53
CA THR A 158 -0.45 2.58 8.62
C THR A 158 0.38 2.18 9.82
N MET A 159 1.45 1.40 9.61
CA MET A 159 2.34 0.99 10.69
C MET A 159 3.02 2.19 11.33
N LEU A 160 3.47 3.16 10.54
CA LEU A 160 4.02 4.41 11.05
C LEU A 160 2.97 5.21 11.86
N ASN A 161 1.73 5.33 11.37
CA ASN A 161 0.66 6.07 12.07
C ASN A 161 0.32 5.42 13.42
N ILE A 162 0.34 4.09 13.51
CA ILE A 162 0.18 3.35 14.77
C ILE A 162 1.32 3.67 15.76
N ASN A 163 2.56 3.78 15.28
CA ASN A 163 3.69 4.18 16.15
C ASN A 163 3.58 5.64 16.59
N VAL A 164 3.16 6.54 15.69
CA VAL A 164 2.85 7.95 16.03
C VAL A 164 1.73 8.02 17.08
N MET A 165 0.70 7.20 16.95
CA MET A 165 -0.38 7.10 17.93
C MET A 165 0.14 6.68 19.31
N ALA A 166 1.06 5.72 19.38
CA ALA A 166 1.68 5.35 20.65
C ALA A 166 2.45 6.52 21.28
N ILE A 167 3.22 7.29 20.50
CA ILE A 167 3.90 8.50 20.98
C ILE A 167 2.88 9.53 21.47
N SER A 168 1.80 9.75 20.73
CA SER A 168 0.75 10.72 21.10
C SER A 168 0.06 10.38 22.44
N MET A 169 0.11 9.11 22.86
CA MET A 169 -0.41 8.61 24.13
C MET A 169 0.65 8.56 25.24
N GLY A 170 1.86 9.07 25.00
CA GLY A 170 2.95 9.13 25.98
C GLY A 170 3.75 7.84 26.12
N ALA A 171 3.76 6.96 25.11
CA ALA A 171 4.54 5.73 25.16
C ALA A 171 6.04 5.99 25.31
N GLY A 172 6.68 5.33 26.28
CA GLY A 172 8.14 5.37 26.44
C GLY A 172 8.91 4.55 25.40
N GLY A 173 10.22 4.77 25.30
CA GLY A 173 11.09 4.17 24.28
C GLY A 173 11.06 2.63 24.22
N PHE A 174 10.86 1.95 25.35
CA PHE A 174 10.72 0.47 25.37
C PHE A 174 9.48 0.01 24.59
N PHE A 175 8.31 0.61 24.86
CA PHE A 175 7.07 0.25 24.17
C PHE A 175 7.15 0.60 22.68
N GLN A 176 7.70 1.79 22.35
CA GLN A 176 7.94 2.19 20.97
C GLN A 176 8.84 1.20 20.22
N THR A 177 9.87 0.65 20.89
CA THR A 177 10.76 -0.37 20.30
C THR A 177 10.00 -1.66 19.99
N ILE A 178 9.19 -2.17 20.92
CA ILE A 178 8.40 -3.38 20.69
C ILE A 178 7.41 -3.17 19.54
N LEU A 179 6.73 -2.02 19.51
CA LEU A 179 5.77 -1.68 18.47
C LEU A 179 6.43 -1.54 17.09
N ALA A 180 7.63 -0.96 17.03
CA ALA A 180 8.45 -0.89 15.82
C ALA A 180 8.81 -2.29 15.29
N LEU A 181 9.21 -3.22 16.16
CA LEU A 181 9.52 -4.60 15.76
C LEU A 181 8.28 -5.34 15.26
N ILE A 182 7.13 -5.18 15.92
CA ILE A 182 5.84 -5.73 15.46
C ILE A 182 5.48 -5.16 14.09
N SER A 183 5.69 -3.85 13.89
CA SER A 183 5.43 -3.16 12.63
C SER A 183 6.26 -3.72 11.48
N LEU A 184 7.58 -3.86 11.69
CA LEU A 184 8.48 -4.46 10.70
C LEU A 184 8.13 -5.93 10.45
N GLY A 185 7.80 -6.71 11.48
CA GLY A 185 7.36 -8.09 11.35
C GLY A 185 6.08 -8.24 10.51
N PHE A 186 5.09 -7.38 10.77
CA PHE A 186 3.84 -7.34 10.00
C PHE A 186 4.09 -7.01 8.52
N LEU A 187 4.92 -6.00 8.22
CA LEU A 187 5.32 -5.70 6.85
C LEU A 187 6.05 -6.89 6.20
N GLY A 188 6.84 -7.65 6.97
CA GLY A 188 7.54 -8.84 6.47
C GLY A 188 6.59 -9.96 6.07
N VAL A 189 5.58 -10.22 6.91
CA VAL A 189 4.49 -11.16 6.58
C VAL A 189 3.75 -10.70 5.34
N GLN A 190 3.41 -9.42 5.23
CA GLN A 190 2.70 -8.90 4.07
C GLN A 190 3.56 -8.95 2.79
N ALA A 191 4.87 -8.70 2.88
CA ALA A 191 5.80 -8.84 1.75
C ALA A 191 5.81 -10.29 1.25
N TYR A 192 5.90 -11.25 2.18
CA TYR A 192 5.85 -12.67 1.86
C TYR A 192 4.54 -13.04 1.16
N VAL A 193 3.39 -12.69 1.76
CA VAL A 193 2.05 -12.95 1.19
C VAL A 193 1.91 -12.37 -0.22
N SER A 194 2.41 -11.15 -0.45
CA SER A 194 2.38 -10.52 -1.78
C SER A 194 3.27 -11.23 -2.80
N LEU A 195 4.36 -11.87 -2.39
CA LEU A 195 5.27 -12.61 -3.29
C LEU A 195 4.82 -14.04 -3.60
N VAL A 196 4.14 -14.71 -2.66
CA VAL A 196 3.75 -16.13 -2.80
C VAL A 196 2.27 -16.35 -3.08
N GLY A 197 1.47 -15.28 -3.14
CA GLY A 197 0.05 -15.37 -3.49
C GLY A 197 -0.20 -15.99 -4.88
N LEU A 198 -1.47 -16.35 -5.14
CA LEU A 198 -1.90 -16.96 -6.41
C LEU A 198 -1.41 -16.17 -7.63
N GLU A 199 -1.48 -14.84 -7.55
CA GLU A 199 -0.75 -13.94 -8.43
C GLU A 199 0.24 -13.11 -7.60
N ALA A 200 1.52 -13.21 -7.93
CA ALA A 200 2.55 -12.43 -7.25
C ALA A 200 2.40 -10.93 -7.54
N VAL A 201 2.36 -10.13 -6.48
CA VAL A 201 2.29 -8.67 -6.51
C VAL A 201 3.65 -8.11 -6.14
N LEU A 202 4.50 -7.86 -7.14
CA LEU A 202 5.90 -7.41 -6.93
C LEU A 202 6.02 -5.95 -6.48
N THR A 203 5.02 -5.13 -6.79
CA THR A 203 5.03 -3.69 -6.50
C THR A 203 5.03 -3.40 -5.00
N ILE A 204 4.23 -4.13 -4.21
CA ILE A 204 4.10 -3.91 -2.75
C ILE A 204 5.44 -4.11 -2.00
N PRO A 205 6.13 -5.26 -2.12
CA PRO A 205 7.43 -5.45 -1.46
C PRO A 205 8.49 -4.47 -1.99
N SER A 206 8.41 -4.03 -3.24
CA SER A 206 9.30 -2.98 -3.77
C SER A 206 9.09 -1.64 -3.03
N VAL A 207 7.85 -1.28 -2.70
CA VAL A 207 7.55 -0.10 -1.88
C VAL A 207 8.02 -0.28 -0.44
N PHE A 208 7.90 -1.48 0.14
CA PHE A 208 8.43 -1.73 1.48
C PHE A 208 9.96 -1.60 1.51
N ALA A 209 10.65 -2.06 0.45
CA ALA A 209 12.09 -1.88 0.31
C ALA A 209 12.49 -0.40 0.28
N TRP A 210 11.72 0.43 -0.44
CA TRP A 210 11.88 1.88 -0.46
C TRP A 210 11.69 2.51 0.94
N ALA A 211 10.61 2.17 1.63
CA ALA A 211 10.32 2.71 2.95
C ALA A 211 11.37 2.32 4.00
N THR A 212 11.77 1.04 4.02
CA THR A 212 12.75 0.52 5.00
C THR A 212 14.18 0.97 4.70
N LEU A 213 14.54 1.20 3.43
CA LEU A 213 15.79 1.91 3.09
C LEU A 213 15.80 3.31 3.72
N GLY A 214 14.66 3.99 3.70
CA GLY A 214 14.47 5.28 4.36
C GLY A 214 14.73 5.28 5.86
N ILE A 215 14.26 4.23 6.55
CA ILE A 215 14.50 4.03 7.98
C ILE A 215 16.00 3.81 8.24
N PHE A 216 16.65 2.98 7.43
CA PHE A 216 18.09 2.76 7.54
C PHE A 216 18.88 4.07 7.41
N ILE A 217 18.56 4.90 6.41
CA ILE A 217 19.24 6.18 6.18
C ILE A 217 19.05 7.14 7.36
N GLU A 218 17.83 7.23 7.89
CA GLU A 218 17.53 8.07 9.06
C GLU A 218 18.33 7.62 10.30
N LEU A 219 18.37 6.31 10.56
CA LEU A 219 19.08 5.77 11.73
C LEU A 219 20.60 5.75 11.59
N PHE A 220 21.13 5.93 10.38
CA PHE A 220 22.56 6.08 10.15
C PHE A 220 23.10 7.39 10.72
N ASN A 221 22.30 8.46 10.67
CA ASN A 221 22.59 9.74 11.31
C ASN A 221 21.35 10.25 12.07
N PRO A 222 21.02 9.62 13.21
CA PRO A 222 19.76 9.85 13.91
C PRO A 222 19.71 11.25 14.49
N ASN A 223 18.54 11.88 14.44
CA ASN A 223 18.31 13.18 15.06
C ASN A 223 18.27 13.12 16.60
N ASP A 224 18.27 14.29 17.22
CA ASP A 224 18.33 14.45 18.68
C ASP A 224 17.15 13.78 19.42
N LEU A 225 15.94 13.76 18.82
CA LEU A 225 14.77 13.12 19.42
C LEU A 225 14.97 11.59 19.51
N ILE A 226 15.53 10.97 18.47
CA ILE A 226 15.86 9.53 18.48
C ILE A 226 16.95 9.25 19.52
N LEU A 227 18.00 10.06 19.54
CA LEU A 227 19.13 9.90 20.48
C LEU A 227 18.73 10.08 21.94
N ALA A 228 17.76 10.97 22.22
CA ALA A 228 17.22 11.20 23.56
C ALA A 228 16.29 10.06 24.02
N THR A 229 15.63 9.36 23.09
CA THR A 229 14.58 8.38 23.40
C THR A 229 15.09 6.94 23.43
N PHE A 230 16.06 6.60 22.57
CA PHE A 230 16.50 5.22 22.35
C PHE A 230 17.99 5.03 22.66
N SER A 231 18.34 3.86 23.21
CA SER A 231 19.75 3.52 23.39
C SER A 231 20.43 3.24 22.04
N LYS A 232 21.74 3.46 21.98
CA LYS A 232 22.55 3.16 20.77
C LYS A 232 22.35 1.72 20.28
N THR A 233 22.20 0.76 21.20
CA THR A 233 21.96 -0.65 20.86
C THR A 233 20.65 -0.83 20.11
N VAL A 234 19.56 -0.19 20.57
CA VAL A 234 18.25 -0.30 19.90
C VAL A 234 18.31 0.34 18.51
N ILE A 235 18.92 1.52 18.40
CA ILE A 235 19.10 2.21 17.11
C ILE A 235 19.83 1.30 16.10
N ILE A 236 20.95 0.69 16.50
CA ILE A 236 21.72 -0.22 15.64
C ILE A 236 20.89 -1.44 15.23
N ILE A 237 20.14 -2.06 16.16
CA ILE A 237 19.30 -3.23 15.85
C ILE A 237 18.25 -2.86 14.80
N VAL A 238 17.49 -1.78 15.01
CA VAL A 238 16.44 -1.38 14.07
C VAL A 238 17.03 -0.96 12.73
N MET A 239 18.17 -0.27 12.72
CA MET A 239 18.90 0.10 11.50
C MET A 239 19.31 -1.12 10.68
N VAL A 240 19.91 -2.14 11.32
CA VAL A 240 20.32 -3.38 10.66
C VAL A 240 19.11 -4.17 10.14
N LEU A 241 18.04 -4.24 10.94
CA LEU A 241 16.80 -4.89 10.51
C LEU A 241 16.18 -4.18 9.31
N ALA A 242 16.17 -2.85 9.29
CA ALA A 242 15.61 -2.08 8.19
C ALA A 242 16.35 -2.32 6.87
N ILE A 243 17.69 -2.29 6.87
CA ILE A 243 18.46 -2.58 5.64
C ILE A 243 18.36 -4.04 5.22
N ALA A 244 18.40 -4.98 6.17
CA ALA A 244 18.23 -6.41 5.88
C ALA A 244 16.85 -6.69 5.27
N PHE A 245 15.80 -6.06 5.81
CA PHE A 245 14.45 -6.11 5.27
C PHE A 245 14.38 -5.58 3.83
N SER A 246 14.99 -4.42 3.58
CA SER A 246 15.02 -3.81 2.24
C SER A 246 15.67 -4.76 1.23
N ILE A 247 16.84 -5.31 1.56
CA ILE A 247 17.55 -6.29 0.73
C ILE A 247 16.71 -7.56 0.52
N ALA A 248 16.05 -8.07 1.56
CA ALA A 248 15.20 -9.26 1.46
C ALA A 248 14.00 -9.03 0.51
N CYS A 249 13.35 -7.86 0.58
CA CYS A 249 12.27 -7.50 -0.33
C CYS A 249 12.75 -7.42 -1.78
N ILE A 250 13.89 -6.74 -2.02
CA ILE A 250 14.48 -6.63 -3.35
C ILE A 250 14.82 -8.02 -3.90
N THR A 251 15.49 -8.84 -3.09
CA THR A 251 15.87 -10.21 -3.46
C THR A 251 14.64 -11.06 -3.76
N GLY A 252 13.60 -10.98 -2.93
CA GLY A 252 12.34 -11.69 -3.14
C GLY A 252 11.66 -11.28 -4.46
N VAL A 253 11.64 -9.98 -4.77
CA VAL A 253 11.14 -9.47 -6.05
C VAL A 253 11.94 -10.02 -7.22
N PHE A 254 13.28 -9.98 -7.16
CA PHE A 254 14.14 -10.55 -8.21
C PHE A 254 13.90 -12.06 -8.38
N VAL A 255 13.89 -12.82 -7.28
CA VAL A 255 13.67 -14.27 -7.33
C VAL A 255 12.33 -14.61 -7.97
N VAL A 256 11.25 -13.91 -7.63
CA VAL A 256 9.93 -14.18 -8.23
C VAL A 256 9.84 -13.68 -9.67
N ALA A 257 10.39 -12.52 -9.99
CA ALA A 257 10.36 -11.96 -11.35
C ALA A 257 11.14 -12.81 -12.37
N PHE A 258 12.23 -13.46 -11.94
CA PHE A 258 13.11 -14.25 -12.80
C PHE A 258 12.95 -15.76 -12.63
N ARG A 259 12.03 -16.23 -11.77
CA ARG A 259 11.59 -17.63 -11.81
C ARG A 259 10.83 -17.82 -13.12
N GLY A 260 11.38 -18.64 -14.02
CA GLY A 260 10.66 -19.09 -15.22
C GLY A 260 9.33 -19.76 -14.84
N PRO A 261 8.41 -19.98 -15.80
CA PRO A 261 7.18 -20.72 -15.53
C PRO A 261 7.54 -22.03 -14.86
N LEU A 262 6.88 -22.37 -13.75
CA LEU A 262 7.02 -23.69 -13.15
C LEU A 262 6.50 -24.72 -14.16
N GLU A 263 7.39 -25.24 -15.00
CA GLU A 263 7.17 -26.50 -15.68
C GLU A 263 6.98 -27.55 -14.58
N GLY A 264 5.75 -28.06 -14.41
CA GLY A 264 5.57 -29.36 -13.77
C GLY A 264 4.69 -29.48 -12.53
N VAL A 265 3.77 -28.56 -12.24
CA VAL A 265 2.64 -28.90 -11.33
C VAL A 265 1.31 -28.41 -11.91
N ARG A 266 0.90 -29.03 -13.03
CA ARG A 266 -0.54 -29.17 -13.26
C ARG A 266 -1.03 -30.16 -12.22
N VAL A 267 -1.72 -29.68 -11.20
CA VAL A 267 -2.59 -30.55 -10.41
C VAL A 267 -3.57 -31.15 -11.40
N CYS A 268 -3.43 -32.44 -11.70
CA CYS A 268 -4.46 -33.20 -12.40
C CYS A 268 -5.69 -33.21 -11.49
N VAL A 269 -6.52 -32.18 -11.61
CA VAL A 269 -7.90 -32.25 -11.13
C VAL A 269 -8.54 -33.32 -12.00
N GLY A 270 -8.71 -34.52 -11.43
CA GLY A 270 -9.23 -35.67 -12.13
C GLY A 270 -10.50 -35.30 -12.88
N GLU A 271 -10.47 -35.48 -14.20
CA GLU A 271 -11.68 -35.55 -14.99
C GLU A 271 -12.52 -36.68 -14.41
N THR A 272 -13.58 -36.33 -13.69
CA THR A 272 -14.68 -37.26 -13.44
C THR A 272 -15.32 -37.54 -14.79
N THR A 273 -14.93 -38.67 -15.39
CA THR A 273 -15.64 -39.28 -16.50
C THR A 273 -17.14 -39.37 -16.16
N PRO A 274 -18.06 -38.89 -17.01
CA PRO A 274 -19.47 -39.13 -16.80
C PRO A 274 -19.73 -40.63 -16.97
N LEU A 275 -20.27 -41.27 -15.92
CA LEU A 275 -20.82 -42.61 -16.01
C LEU A 275 -21.89 -42.62 -17.11
N SER A 276 -21.56 -43.27 -18.24
CA SER A 276 -22.50 -43.56 -19.30
C SER A 276 -23.66 -44.37 -18.73
N ALA A 277 -24.87 -43.83 -18.86
CA ALA A 277 -26.11 -44.53 -18.58
C ALA A 277 -26.20 -45.78 -19.48
N ASN A 278 -26.13 -46.96 -18.86
CA ASN A 278 -26.48 -48.21 -19.53
C ASN A 278 -27.99 -48.23 -19.80
N VAL A 279 -28.34 -47.98 -21.06
CA VAL A 279 -29.60 -48.35 -21.67
C VAL A 279 -29.57 -49.86 -21.89
N TYR A 280 -30.38 -50.62 -21.15
CA TYR A 280 -30.67 -52.02 -21.49
C TYR A 280 -31.77 -52.08 -22.55
N PRO A 281 -31.61 -52.82 -23.67
CA PRO A 281 -32.69 -53.11 -24.58
C PRO A 281 -33.29 -54.51 -24.33
N LYS A 282 -34.62 -54.53 -24.32
CA LYS A 282 -35.58 -55.66 -24.40
C LYS A 282 -35.73 -56.58 -23.20
#